data_AF-A0A645B5S2-F1
#
_entry.id   AF-A0A645B5S2-F1
#
_cell.length_a   1.000
_cell.length_b   1.000
_cell.length_c   1.000
_cell.angle_alpha   90.00
_cell.angle_beta   90.00
_cell.angle_gamma   90.00
#
_symmetry.space_group_name_H-M   'P 1'
#
loop_
_entity.id
_entity.type
_entity.pdbx_description
1 polymer ?
#
loop_
_entity_poly.entity_id
_entity_poly.type
_entity_poly.pdbx_seq_one_letter_code
_entity_poly.pdbx_strand_id
1 'polypeptide(L)'
;MSLFTSLTRSWLTRSFRAFRFTSAYDTALPYQDSESLGLYIHIPFCHSLCDFCPYCKVVYRENLAKAYVAALKKEIELVGACSLQRKKVTTLYFGGGSPALVVDEIGGIVETVSEYFEITEGIGLELHPADVTASNLRKLQEAGVTRISIGIQSFSDEYLEILGRGKLDYQHMFEELQSVPFETVSMDFIFALPGQTFEHVKRDIDIAFANGANHIAIYPFIEFTYTKRKFERMSEARKKKLLTEITEYCDQQGYVRDSIWTFSKPGIKKYSSMTRENFLGFGCSATTLLTNQFKINTFSIPDYMKRIENRLLPTALTLKFTTHQRMLYYLFWTAYTTNVDAFAFYRFFGRRLERCYGFELLLTRMLGFAKKDGDRYIMTPKGAYFFHYYENYYTLSYIDQMWNLMRVKAFPDELIIR
;
A
#
# COMPACT_ATOMS: atom_id res chain seq x y z
N MET A 1 -22.24 -16.40 2.76
CA MET A 1 -21.03 -15.67 3.22
C MET A 1 -21.13 -14.16 3.02
N SER A 2 -21.64 -13.63 1.89
CA SER A 2 -21.88 -12.17 1.73
C SER A 2 -22.84 -11.57 2.78
N LEU A 3 -23.78 -12.35 3.30
CA LEU A 3 -24.69 -11.90 4.37
C LEU A 3 -23.93 -11.51 5.65
N PHE A 4 -22.88 -12.25 6.03
CA PHE A 4 -22.12 -11.97 7.24
C PHE A 4 -21.35 -10.65 7.13
N THR A 5 -20.75 -10.35 5.98
CA THR A 5 -20.09 -9.07 5.76
C THR A 5 -21.06 -7.93 5.62
N SER A 6 -22.19 -8.11 4.95
CA SER A 6 -23.23 -7.09 4.89
C SER A 6 -23.78 -6.76 6.29
N LEU A 7 -23.99 -7.76 7.15
CA LEU A 7 -24.42 -7.57 8.54
C LEU A 7 -23.34 -6.90 9.38
N THR A 8 -22.09 -7.37 9.30
CA THR A 8 -20.96 -6.79 10.04
C THR A 8 -20.72 -5.33 9.63
N ARG A 9 -20.75 -5.05 8.31
CA ARG A 9 -20.67 -3.69 7.78
C ARG A 9 -21.82 -2.85 8.30
N SER A 10 -23.05 -3.35 8.24
CA SER A 10 -24.23 -2.60 8.69
C SER A 10 -24.14 -2.27 10.19
N TRP A 11 -23.69 -3.24 10.99
CA TRP A 11 -23.44 -3.08 12.41
C TRP A 11 -22.37 -2.02 12.70
N LEU A 12 -21.21 -2.10 12.05
CA LEU A 12 -20.07 -1.21 12.31
C LEU A 12 -20.26 0.20 11.72
N THR A 13 -20.98 0.32 10.61
CA THR A 13 -21.30 1.63 9.99
C THR A 13 -22.59 2.23 10.52
N ARG A 14 -23.32 1.52 11.40
CA ARG A 14 -24.65 1.90 11.89
C ARG A 14 -25.63 2.20 10.74
N SER A 15 -25.46 1.53 9.59
CA SER A 15 -26.20 1.83 8.37
C SER A 15 -26.28 0.65 7.41
N PHE A 16 -27.47 0.38 6.87
CA PHE A 16 -27.64 -0.60 5.80
C PHE A 16 -27.09 -0.12 4.43
N ARG A 17 -26.76 1.17 4.30
CA ARG A 17 -26.28 1.76 3.02
C ARG A 17 -24.95 1.17 2.60
N ALA A 18 -24.95 0.45 1.48
CA ALA A 18 -23.75 -0.09 0.85
C ALA A 18 -22.70 0.99 0.54
N PHE A 19 -21.45 0.57 0.34
CA PHE A 19 -20.45 1.45 -0.22
C PHE A 19 -20.76 1.64 -1.71
N ARG A 20 -21.24 2.84 -2.07
CA ARG A 20 -21.61 3.18 -3.44
C ARG A 20 -20.56 4.08 -4.04
N PHE A 21 -19.90 3.58 -5.06
CA PHE A 21 -19.00 4.33 -5.92
C PHE A 21 -19.77 4.78 -7.16
N THR A 22 -19.57 6.03 -7.57
CA THR A 22 -20.19 6.59 -8.77
C THR A 22 -19.13 7.20 -9.69
N SER A 23 -19.46 7.37 -10.96
CA SER A 23 -18.62 8.08 -11.95
C SER A 23 -18.48 9.58 -11.71
N ALA A 24 -19.06 10.10 -10.60
CA ALA A 24 -18.90 11.49 -10.23
C ALA A 24 -17.41 11.78 -9.95
N TYR A 25 -16.90 12.86 -10.54
CA TYR A 25 -15.58 13.38 -10.26
C TYR A 25 -15.69 14.87 -9.94
N ASP A 26 -14.85 15.33 -9.01
CA ASP A 26 -14.77 16.75 -8.71
C ASP A 26 -13.80 17.41 -9.72
N THR A 27 -14.01 18.68 -10.06
CA THR A 27 -13.06 19.47 -10.86
C THR A 27 -11.85 19.92 -10.05
N ALA A 28 -12.00 20.05 -8.73
CA ALA A 28 -10.95 20.36 -7.78
C ALA A 28 -11.02 19.44 -6.56
N LEU A 29 -9.87 19.09 -5.99
CA LEU A 29 -9.77 18.21 -4.83
C LEU A 29 -9.71 19.03 -3.52
N PRO A 30 -10.61 18.80 -2.54
CA PRO A 30 -10.64 19.56 -1.30
C PRO A 30 -9.62 19.02 -0.27
N TYR A 31 -8.32 19.20 -0.54
CA TYR A 31 -7.24 18.71 0.33
C TYR A 31 -6.61 19.79 1.23
N GLN A 32 -7.02 21.05 1.07
CA GLN A 32 -6.37 22.19 1.73
C GLN A 32 -6.39 22.11 3.26
N ASP A 33 -7.53 21.68 3.82
CA ASP A 33 -7.69 21.54 5.26
C ASP A 33 -7.28 20.13 5.76
N SER A 34 -6.77 19.26 4.88
CA SER A 34 -6.34 17.92 5.30
C SER A 34 -5.06 18.02 6.11
N GLU A 35 -5.11 17.59 7.36
CA GLU A 35 -3.93 17.31 8.18
C GLU A 35 -3.25 16.01 7.70
N SER A 36 -1.95 15.88 7.95
CA SER A 36 -1.16 14.66 7.71
C SER A 36 -1.28 14.07 6.29
N LEU A 37 -1.39 14.95 5.27
CA LEU A 37 -1.59 14.55 3.88
C LEU A 37 -0.34 13.86 3.32
N GLY A 38 -0.47 12.64 2.80
CA GLY A 38 0.59 11.95 2.04
C GLY A 38 0.41 12.09 0.53
N LEU A 39 1.46 11.79 -0.24
CA LEU A 39 1.42 11.70 -1.69
C LEU A 39 1.80 10.27 -2.15
N TYR A 40 1.11 9.79 -3.17
CA TYR A 40 1.42 8.54 -3.86
C TYR A 40 1.45 8.78 -5.37
N ILE A 41 2.47 8.25 -6.04
CA ILE A 41 2.61 8.29 -7.49
C ILE A 41 2.69 6.85 -8.01
N HIS A 42 1.77 6.52 -8.90
CA HIS A 42 1.73 5.22 -9.55
C HIS A 42 2.49 5.23 -10.88
N ILE A 43 3.55 4.41 -10.98
CA ILE A 43 4.30 4.16 -12.21
C ILE A 43 3.97 2.74 -12.71
N PRO A 44 3.17 2.58 -13.77
CA PRO A 44 2.59 1.29 -14.14
C PRO A 44 3.51 0.41 -15.01
N PHE A 45 4.81 0.71 -15.13
CA PHE A 45 5.69 0.00 -16.07
C PHE A 45 6.42 -1.17 -15.40
N CYS A 46 6.51 -2.31 -16.07
CA CYS A 46 7.34 -3.44 -15.64
C CYS A 46 8.19 -3.96 -16.82
N HIS A 47 9.34 -4.57 -16.53
CA HIS A 47 10.11 -5.34 -17.51
C HIS A 47 9.28 -6.51 -18.06
N SER A 48 8.64 -7.25 -17.15
CA SER A 48 7.72 -8.35 -17.44
C SER A 48 6.58 -8.36 -16.41
N LEU A 49 5.46 -9.01 -16.74
CA LEU A 49 4.29 -9.01 -15.87
C LEU A 49 4.27 -10.30 -15.03
N CYS A 50 4.46 -10.18 -13.71
CA CYS A 50 4.31 -11.31 -12.80
C CYS A 50 2.84 -11.80 -12.77
N ASP A 51 2.64 -13.10 -12.93
CA ASP A 51 1.31 -13.71 -13.04
C ASP A 51 0.46 -13.61 -11.76
N PHE A 52 1.10 -13.42 -10.61
CA PHE A 52 0.45 -13.26 -9.31
C PHE A 52 0.15 -11.81 -8.92
N CYS A 53 0.78 -10.84 -9.58
CA CYS A 53 0.68 -9.45 -9.12
C CYS A 53 -0.68 -8.86 -9.52
N PRO A 54 -1.47 -8.29 -8.59
CA PRO A 54 -2.82 -7.79 -8.88
C PRO A 54 -2.84 -6.34 -9.39
N TYR A 55 -1.73 -5.61 -9.30
CA TYR A 55 -1.68 -4.18 -9.59
C TYR A 55 -1.85 -3.86 -11.08
N CYS A 56 -2.26 -2.61 -11.36
CA CYS A 56 -2.29 -2.05 -12.71
C CYS A 56 -0.85 -1.93 -13.21
N LYS A 57 -0.52 -2.67 -14.28
CA LYS A 57 0.82 -2.67 -14.87
C LYS A 57 0.78 -3.01 -16.35
N VAL A 58 1.76 -2.50 -17.08
CA VAL A 58 2.00 -2.74 -18.49
C VAL A 58 3.49 -2.96 -18.72
N VAL A 59 3.83 -3.64 -19.81
CA VAL A 59 5.23 -3.81 -20.20
C VAL A 59 5.80 -2.46 -20.60
N TYR A 60 7.00 -2.15 -20.12
CA TYR A 60 7.70 -0.91 -20.42
C TYR A 60 7.90 -0.73 -21.93
N ARG A 61 7.60 0.49 -22.40
CA ARG A 61 7.93 0.98 -23.73
C ARG A 61 8.32 2.43 -23.57
N GLU A 62 9.53 2.78 -23.99
CA GLU A 62 10.12 4.11 -23.74
C GLU A 62 9.19 5.27 -24.14
N ASN A 63 8.66 5.24 -25.37
CA ASN A 63 7.75 6.31 -25.86
C ASN A 63 6.47 6.41 -25.02
N LEU A 64 5.91 5.28 -24.58
CA LEU A 64 4.73 5.26 -23.74
C LEU A 64 5.06 5.78 -22.33
N ALA A 65 6.22 5.42 -21.79
CA ALA A 65 6.67 5.87 -20.49
C ALA A 65 6.90 7.38 -20.46
N LYS A 66 7.58 7.94 -21.46
CA LYS A 66 7.76 9.40 -21.61
C LYS A 66 6.42 10.13 -21.74
N ALA A 67 5.51 9.65 -22.57
CA ALA A 67 4.17 10.24 -22.72
C ALA A 67 3.37 10.18 -21.41
N TYR A 68 3.44 9.05 -20.69
CA TYR A 68 2.79 8.88 -19.40
C TYR A 68 3.35 9.82 -18.33
N VAL A 69 4.67 9.94 -18.22
CA VAL A 69 5.32 10.87 -17.28
C VAL A 69 4.93 12.32 -17.58
N ALA A 70 4.85 12.71 -18.85
CA ALA A 70 4.39 14.04 -19.23
C ALA A 70 2.93 14.28 -18.79
N ALA A 71 2.04 13.29 -18.95
CA ALA A 71 0.68 13.35 -18.43
C ALA A 71 0.66 13.39 -16.89
N LEU A 72 1.49 12.60 -16.21
CA LEU A 72 1.59 12.59 -14.76
C LEU A 72 1.97 13.96 -14.19
N LYS A 73 2.98 14.63 -14.77
CA LYS A 73 3.37 16.00 -14.37
C LYS A 73 2.22 16.99 -14.54
N LYS A 74 1.45 16.89 -15.63
CA LYS A 74 0.24 17.70 -15.84
C LYS A 74 -0.86 17.39 -14.82
N GLU A 75 -1.04 16.14 -14.40
CA GLU A 75 -2.00 15.81 -13.34
C GLU A 75 -1.60 16.46 -12.00
N ILE A 76 -0.31 16.40 -11.66
CA ILE A 76 0.24 17.04 -10.45
C ILE A 76 -0.01 18.54 -10.49
N GLU A 77 0.26 19.20 -11.63
CA GLU A 77 -0.04 20.62 -11.85
C GLU A 77 -1.54 20.91 -11.69
N LEU A 78 -2.42 20.15 -12.35
CA LEU A 78 -3.87 20.37 -12.30
C LEU A 78 -4.42 20.31 -10.87
N VAL A 79 -3.91 19.39 -10.04
CA VAL A 79 -4.33 19.25 -8.64
C VAL A 79 -3.63 20.28 -7.74
N GLY A 80 -2.34 20.49 -7.93
CA GLY A 80 -1.50 21.38 -7.12
C GLY A 80 -1.85 22.85 -7.29
N ALA A 81 -2.18 23.28 -8.51
CA ALA A 81 -2.54 24.66 -8.84
C ALA A 81 -3.87 25.12 -8.23
N CYS A 82 -4.64 24.23 -7.59
CA CYS A 82 -5.81 24.59 -6.79
C CYS A 82 -5.42 25.32 -5.47
N SER A 83 -4.12 25.43 -5.16
CA SER A 83 -3.58 26.13 -4.00
C SER A 83 -2.76 27.34 -4.38
N LEU A 84 -2.90 28.44 -3.63
CA LEU A 84 -2.02 29.60 -3.75
C LEU A 84 -0.66 29.41 -3.04
N GLN A 85 -0.59 28.46 -2.10
CA GLN A 85 0.61 28.18 -1.31
C GLN A 85 0.97 26.70 -1.38
N ARG A 86 2.25 26.39 -1.21
CA ARG A 86 2.69 25.00 -1.12
C ARG A 86 2.04 24.31 0.08
N LYS A 87 1.38 23.18 -0.17
CA LYS A 87 0.75 22.39 0.88
C LYS A 87 1.80 21.49 1.52
N LYS A 88 1.94 21.54 2.84
CA LYS A 88 2.77 20.58 3.58
C LYS A 88 2.18 19.18 3.47
N VAL A 89 3.04 18.22 3.12
CA VAL A 89 2.73 16.81 2.99
C VAL A 89 3.77 15.98 3.73
N THR A 90 3.36 14.85 4.29
CA THR A 90 4.22 13.96 5.09
C THR A 90 5.27 13.32 4.18
N THR A 91 4.86 12.38 3.34
CA THR A 91 5.76 11.57 2.50
C THR A 91 5.28 11.54 1.05
N LEU A 92 6.22 11.36 0.13
CA LEU A 92 5.93 10.96 -1.25
C LEU A 92 6.35 9.51 -1.46
N TYR A 93 5.46 8.66 -1.99
CA TYR A 93 5.77 7.28 -2.35
C TYR A 93 5.58 7.03 -3.84
N PHE A 94 6.58 6.43 -4.47
CA PHE A 94 6.49 5.89 -5.82
C PHE A 94 6.29 4.37 -5.76
N GLY A 95 5.25 3.86 -6.41
CA GLY A 95 5.02 2.42 -6.50
C GLY A 95 4.29 2.00 -7.77
N GLY A 96 3.80 0.76 -7.79
CA GLY A 96 2.98 0.21 -8.86
C GLY A 96 3.65 -0.92 -9.62
N GLY A 97 4.28 -0.61 -10.75
CA GLY A 97 5.19 -1.49 -11.46
C GLY A 97 6.59 -1.41 -10.85
N SER A 98 7.61 -1.11 -11.67
CA SER A 98 8.94 -0.71 -11.23
C SER A 98 9.16 0.76 -11.57
N PRO A 99 9.01 1.68 -10.61
CA PRO A 99 9.38 3.09 -10.77
C PRO A 99 10.81 3.31 -11.30
N ALA A 100 11.75 2.39 -11.04
CA ALA A 100 13.13 2.48 -11.53
C ALA A 100 13.26 2.47 -13.06
N LEU A 101 12.26 1.95 -13.78
CA LEU A 101 12.23 1.97 -15.24
C LEU A 101 12.14 3.37 -15.84
N VAL A 102 11.75 4.36 -15.04
CA VAL A 102 11.74 5.78 -15.39
C VAL A 102 12.65 6.58 -14.48
N VAL A 103 13.73 5.97 -13.97
CA VAL A 103 14.65 6.61 -13.01
C VAL A 103 15.13 7.99 -13.46
N ASP A 104 15.39 8.16 -14.76
CA ASP A 104 15.82 9.43 -15.36
C ASP A 104 14.76 10.54 -15.28
N GLU A 105 13.50 10.16 -15.14
CA GLU A 105 12.36 11.09 -15.03
C GLU A 105 11.98 11.39 -13.57
N ILE A 106 12.43 10.59 -12.60
CA ILE A 106 12.02 10.72 -11.19
C ILE A 106 12.38 12.09 -10.63
N GLY A 107 13.59 12.59 -10.90
CA GLY A 107 14.02 13.92 -10.46
C GLY A 107 13.07 15.01 -10.93
N GLY A 108 12.74 15.01 -12.23
CA GLY A 108 11.80 15.98 -12.80
C GLY A 108 10.36 15.82 -12.28
N ILE A 109 9.93 14.62 -11.86
CA ILE A 109 8.63 14.45 -11.20
C ILE A 109 8.66 15.05 -9.80
N VAL A 110 9.73 14.81 -9.02
CA VAL A 110 9.91 15.37 -7.68
C VAL A 110 9.97 16.90 -7.72
N GLU A 111 10.63 17.46 -8.73
CA GLU A 111 10.64 18.91 -8.98
C GLU A 111 9.22 19.45 -9.18
N THR A 112 8.42 18.86 -10.08
CA THR A 112 7.02 19.25 -10.29
C THR A 112 6.18 19.13 -9.02
N VAL A 113 6.37 18.07 -8.22
CA VAL A 113 5.70 17.94 -6.91
C VAL A 113 6.10 19.09 -5.98
N SER A 114 7.38 19.45 -5.95
CA SER A 114 7.95 20.45 -5.03
C SER A 114 7.50 21.89 -5.32
N GLU A 115 6.97 22.14 -6.51
CA GLU A 115 6.30 23.41 -6.87
C GLU A 115 5.02 23.63 -6.07
N TYR A 116 4.27 22.56 -5.76
CA TYR A 116 2.94 22.63 -5.13
C TYR A 116 2.91 22.06 -3.71
N PHE A 117 3.87 21.22 -3.35
CA PHE A 117 3.90 20.50 -2.08
C PHE A 117 5.26 20.63 -1.39
N GLU A 118 5.23 20.72 -0.06
CA GLU A 118 6.43 20.69 0.79
C GLU A 118 6.48 19.33 1.50
N ILE A 119 7.41 18.46 1.09
CA ILE A 119 7.55 17.10 1.64
C ILE A 119 8.39 17.15 2.92
N THR A 120 7.81 16.74 4.06
CA THR A 120 8.43 16.93 5.38
C THR A 120 9.10 15.68 5.96
N GLU A 121 8.71 14.49 5.52
CA GLU A 121 9.16 13.20 6.08
C GLU A 121 9.87 12.31 5.04
N GLY A 122 10.19 12.83 3.85
CA GLY A 122 11.02 12.14 2.85
C GLY A 122 10.24 11.38 1.76
N ILE A 123 11.02 10.76 0.88
CA ILE A 123 10.54 10.12 -0.35
C ILE A 123 10.90 8.63 -0.33
N GLY A 124 9.92 7.80 -0.64
CA GLY A 124 10.05 6.34 -0.76
C GLY A 124 9.81 5.86 -2.20
N LEU A 125 10.54 4.84 -2.64
CA LEU A 125 10.38 4.27 -3.98
C LEU A 125 10.52 2.74 -4.00
N GLU A 126 9.61 2.07 -4.71
CA GLU A 126 9.65 0.62 -4.93
C GLU A 126 10.61 0.24 -6.07
N LEU A 127 11.35 -0.86 -5.90
CA LEU A 127 12.36 -1.37 -6.82
C LEU A 127 12.14 -2.86 -7.10
N HIS A 128 12.37 -3.27 -8.35
CA HIS A 128 12.66 -4.65 -8.65
C HIS A 128 14.15 -4.95 -8.34
N PRO A 129 14.51 -6.15 -7.86
CA PRO A 129 15.92 -6.49 -7.56
C PRO A 129 16.88 -6.23 -8.73
N ALA A 130 16.45 -6.52 -9.97
CA ALA A 130 17.25 -6.28 -11.18
C ALA A 130 17.54 -4.79 -11.47
N ASP A 131 16.80 -3.86 -10.85
CA ASP A 131 16.98 -2.42 -11.05
C ASP A 131 17.93 -1.80 -10.00
N VAL A 132 18.41 -2.60 -9.04
CA VAL A 132 19.32 -2.20 -7.97
C VAL A 132 20.75 -2.18 -8.51
N THR A 133 21.07 -1.09 -9.21
CA THR A 133 22.41 -0.78 -9.70
C THR A 133 22.87 0.55 -9.11
N ALA A 134 24.15 0.74 -8.87
CA ALA A 134 24.69 1.95 -8.25
C ALA A 134 24.41 3.19 -9.10
N SER A 135 24.29 3.03 -10.43
CA SER A 135 23.83 4.11 -11.33
C SER A 135 22.41 4.54 -11.00
N ASN A 136 21.46 3.60 -10.93
CA ASN A 136 20.07 3.90 -10.58
C ASN A 136 19.96 4.43 -9.15
N LEU A 137 20.63 3.79 -8.19
CA LEU A 137 20.61 4.20 -6.79
C LEU A 137 21.13 5.63 -6.60
N ARG A 138 22.21 6.03 -7.30
CA ARG A 138 22.72 7.41 -7.27
C ARG A 138 21.71 8.40 -7.83
N LYS A 139 21.10 8.12 -8.98
CA LYS A 139 20.05 8.99 -9.57
C LYS A 139 18.85 9.15 -8.63
N LEU A 140 18.45 8.08 -7.94
CA LEU A 140 17.38 8.13 -6.94
C LEU A 140 17.77 9.02 -5.75
N GLN A 141 19.00 8.91 -5.25
CA GLN A 141 19.51 9.77 -4.18
C GLN A 141 19.55 11.24 -4.61
N GLU A 142 20.02 11.52 -5.83
CA GLU A 142 20.03 12.86 -6.44
C GLU A 142 18.60 13.43 -6.57
N ALA A 143 17.61 12.59 -6.86
CA ALA A 143 16.20 12.96 -6.87
C ALA A 143 15.58 13.12 -5.46
N GLY A 144 16.36 12.98 -4.38
CA GLY A 144 15.90 13.12 -3.00
C GLY A 144 15.21 11.90 -2.41
N VAL A 145 15.32 10.72 -3.05
CA VAL A 145 14.80 9.47 -2.50
C VAL A 145 15.60 9.06 -1.27
N THR A 146 14.91 8.93 -0.15
CA THR A 146 15.50 8.57 1.15
C THR A 146 15.26 7.12 1.54
N ARG A 147 14.24 6.48 0.97
CA ARG A 147 13.81 5.12 1.32
C ARG A 147 13.55 4.30 0.07
N ILE A 148 13.96 3.04 0.09
CA ILE A 148 13.70 2.10 -0.99
C ILE A 148 13.01 0.84 -0.46
N SER A 149 12.13 0.25 -1.27
CA SER A 149 11.52 -1.07 -1.00
C SER A 149 11.78 -2.01 -2.16
N ILE A 150 12.51 -3.08 -1.90
CA ILE A 150 12.97 -4.02 -2.92
C ILE A 150 12.09 -5.26 -2.85
N GLY A 151 11.34 -5.52 -3.91
CA GLY A 151 10.45 -6.66 -3.95
C GLY A 151 11.19 -7.97 -4.20
N ILE A 152 11.87 -8.54 -3.20
CA ILE A 152 12.65 -9.80 -3.29
C ILE A 152 11.76 -11.03 -3.50
N GLN A 153 10.64 -11.10 -2.76
CA GLN A 153 9.69 -12.20 -2.63
C GLN A 153 10.26 -13.44 -1.92
N SER A 154 11.41 -13.95 -2.35
CA SER A 154 12.19 -15.00 -1.67
C SER A 154 13.62 -15.05 -2.26
N PHE A 155 14.61 -15.43 -1.46
CA PHE A 155 15.96 -15.76 -1.94
C PHE A 155 16.07 -17.21 -2.44
N SER A 156 15.01 -18.01 -2.34
CA SER A 156 14.96 -19.37 -2.87
C SER A 156 14.56 -19.39 -4.35
N ASP A 157 15.42 -19.97 -5.19
CA ASP A 157 15.15 -20.22 -6.61
C ASP A 157 13.84 -21.01 -6.82
N GLU A 158 13.56 -22.00 -5.96
CA GLU A 158 12.33 -22.81 -6.01
C GLU A 158 11.08 -21.93 -5.85
N TYR A 159 11.09 -21.02 -4.87
CA TYR A 159 9.94 -20.15 -4.60
C TYR A 159 9.80 -19.03 -5.64
N LEU A 160 10.91 -18.55 -6.20
CA LEU A 160 10.87 -17.62 -7.33
C LEU A 160 10.28 -18.27 -8.58
N GLU A 161 10.65 -19.52 -8.87
CA GLU A 161 10.08 -20.29 -9.98
C GLU A 161 8.58 -20.53 -9.77
N ILE A 162 8.18 -20.88 -8.54
CA ILE A 162 6.77 -20.93 -8.11
C ILE A 162 6.09 -19.58 -8.34
N LEU A 163 6.74 -18.45 -8.11
CA LEU A 163 6.16 -17.12 -8.36
C LEU A 163 6.26 -16.68 -9.83
N GLY A 164 6.97 -17.41 -10.68
CA GLY A 164 7.17 -17.06 -12.10
C GLY A 164 8.15 -15.91 -12.26
N ARG A 165 9.09 -15.80 -11.34
CA ARG A 165 10.22 -14.87 -11.39
C ARG A 165 11.46 -15.62 -11.85
N GLY A 166 12.28 -14.92 -12.65
CA GLY A 166 13.57 -15.44 -13.08
C GLY A 166 14.58 -15.44 -11.93
N LYS A 167 15.68 -16.19 -12.14
CA LYS A 167 16.84 -16.15 -11.24
C LYS A 167 17.44 -14.74 -11.21
N LEU A 168 17.98 -14.37 -10.06
CA LEU A 168 18.56 -13.06 -9.80
C LEU A 168 19.96 -13.22 -9.20
N ASP A 169 20.87 -12.31 -9.54
CA ASP A 169 22.17 -12.22 -8.90
C ASP A 169 22.08 -11.33 -7.64
N TYR A 170 21.75 -11.97 -6.52
CA TYR A 170 21.60 -11.27 -5.25
C TYR A 170 22.92 -10.78 -4.67
N GLN A 171 24.03 -11.46 -4.97
CA GLN A 171 25.35 -11.06 -4.48
C GLN A 171 25.74 -9.71 -5.07
N HIS A 172 25.59 -9.56 -6.39
CA HIS A 172 25.80 -8.28 -7.05
C HIS A 172 24.85 -7.21 -6.51
N MET A 173 23.55 -7.51 -6.34
CA MET A 173 22.58 -6.58 -5.74
C MET A 173 23.04 -6.07 -4.36
N PHE A 174 23.57 -6.94 -3.50
CA PHE A 174 24.06 -6.56 -2.17
C PHE A 174 25.27 -5.63 -2.23
N GLU A 175 26.21 -5.90 -3.15
CA GLU A 175 27.38 -5.04 -3.38
C GLU A 175 26.94 -3.63 -3.84
N GLU A 176 26.00 -3.56 -4.77
CA GLU A 176 25.45 -2.30 -5.27
C GLU A 176 24.72 -1.53 -4.16
N LEU A 177 23.92 -2.20 -3.31
CA LEU A 177 23.26 -1.57 -2.15
C LEU A 177 24.24 -1.02 -1.12
N GLN A 178 25.34 -1.72 -0.86
CA GLN A 178 26.37 -1.23 0.06
C GLN A 178 27.08 0.01 -0.48
N SER A 179 27.14 0.18 -1.81
CA SER A 179 27.83 1.31 -2.44
C SER A 179 27.06 2.64 -2.37
N VAL A 180 25.74 2.61 -2.11
CA VAL A 180 24.88 3.81 -2.05
C VAL A 180 23.95 3.75 -0.83
N PRO A 181 24.19 4.54 0.22
CA PRO A 181 23.42 4.46 1.45
C PRO A 181 22.03 5.10 1.33
N PHE A 182 21.03 4.44 1.93
CA PHE A 182 19.67 4.96 2.12
C PHE A 182 19.29 4.97 3.60
N GLU A 183 18.37 5.86 4.00
CA GLU A 183 17.84 5.89 5.37
C GLU A 183 17.11 4.59 5.71
N THR A 184 16.29 4.11 4.78
CA THR A 184 15.54 2.86 4.93
C THR A 184 15.71 1.99 3.68
N VAL A 185 16.12 0.75 3.89
CA VAL A 185 16.15 -0.31 2.89
C VAL A 185 15.18 -1.40 3.34
N SER A 186 14.01 -1.41 2.71
CA SER A 186 12.99 -2.45 2.89
C SER A 186 13.20 -3.59 1.90
N MET A 187 13.05 -4.83 2.34
CA MET A 187 12.93 -5.99 1.45
C MET A 187 11.59 -6.70 1.68
N ASP A 188 10.86 -6.92 0.59
CA ASP A 188 9.51 -7.46 0.64
C ASP A 188 9.50 -8.95 0.27
N PHE A 189 8.83 -9.78 1.06
CA PHE A 189 8.79 -11.23 0.98
C PHE A 189 7.35 -11.75 0.96
N ILE A 190 7.16 -12.88 0.26
CA ILE A 190 5.88 -13.60 0.23
C ILE A 190 6.04 -14.89 1.02
N PHE A 191 5.18 -15.07 2.04
CA PHE A 191 5.04 -16.34 2.74
C PHE A 191 3.76 -17.09 2.37
N ALA A 192 3.58 -18.29 2.92
CA ALA A 192 2.46 -19.19 2.62
C ALA A 192 2.43 -19.71 1.17
N LEU A 193 3.60 -19.90 0.57
CA LEU A 193 3.76 -20.56 -0.73
C LEU A 193 3.64 -22.10 -0.59
N PRO A 194 3.30 -22.83 -1.68
CA PRO A 194 3.25 -24.29 -1.68
C PRO A 194 4.52 -24.92 -1.11
N GLY A 195 4.39 -25.82 -0.14
CA GLY A 195 5.53 -26.51 0.49
C GLY A 195 6.41 -25.63 1.40
N GLN A 196 6.12 -24.33 1.55
CA GLN A 196 6.96 -23.43 2.34
C GLN A 196 6.90 -23.74 3.84
N THR A 197 8.07 -23.81 4.45
CA THR A 197 8.26 -24.04 5.89
C THR A 197 8.75 -22.78 6.58
N PHE A 198 8.72 -22.76 7.90
CA PHE A 198 9.30 -21.68 8.69
C PHE A 198 10.80 -21.50 8.41
N GLU A 199 11.58 -22.58 8.29
CA GLU A 199 13.02 -22.50 8.01
C GLU A 199 13.34 -21.78 6.69
N HIS A 200 12.46 -21.89 5.70
CA HIS A 200 12.61 -21.17 4.44
C HIS A 200 12.42 -19.66 4.64
N VAL A 201 11.36 -19.25 5.34
CA VAL A 201 11.09 -17.83 5.62
C VAL A 201 12.15 -17.25 6.56
N LYS A 202 12.57 -18.01 7.57
CA LYS A 202 13.64 -17.63 8.49
C LYS A 202 14.93 -17.33 7.73
N ARG A 203 15.33 -18.21 6.80
CA ARG A 203 16.49 -18.00 5.93
C ARG A 203 16.36 -16.70 5.14
N ASP A 204 15.18 -16.42 4.58
CA ASP A 204 14.95 -15.18 3.83
C ASP A 204 15.12 -13.92 4.71
N ILE A 205 14.59 -13.94 5.94
CA ILE A 205 14.74 -12.87 6.94
C ILE A 205 16.21 -12.64 7.28
N ASP A 206 16.95 -13.72 7.55
CA ASP A 206 18.35 -13.68 7.96
C ASP A 206 19.23 -13.09 6.86
N ILE A 207 19.04 -13.55 5.61
CA ILE A 207 19.77 -13.03 4.46
C ILE A 207 19.47 -11.54 4.29
N ALA A 208 18.21 -11.11 4.40
CA ALA A 208 17.82 -9.71 4.23
C ALA A 208 18.55 -8.78 5.21
N PHE A 209 18.42 -9.05 6.51
CA PHE A 209 18.98 -8.18 7.55
C PHE A 209 20.53 -8.22 7.62
N ALA A 210 21.14 -9.33 7.20
CA ALA A 210 22.58 -9.45 7.06
C ALA A 210 23.13 -8.66 5.86
N ASN A 211 22.33 -8.47 4.80
CA ASN A 211 22.76 -7.86 3.54
C ASN A 211 22.11 -6.49 3.28
N GLY A 212 22.08 -5.64 4.31
CA GLY A 212 21.76 -4.22 4.18
C GLY A 212 20.30 -3.85 4.45
N ALA A 213 19.36 -4.80 4.55
CA ALA A 213 18.01 -4.45 4.97
C ALA A 213 17.99 -3.96 6.42
N ASN A 214 17.17 -2.94 6.66
CA ASN A 214 16.85 -2.45 8.00
C ASN A 214 15.34 -2.43 8.28
N HIS A 215 14.54 -2.81 7.28
CA HIS A 215 13.11 -3.04 7.32
C HIS A 215 12.80 -4.24 6.41
N ILE A 216 11.77 -5.02 6.75
CA ILE A 216 11.22 -6.05 5.89
C ILE A 216 9.69 -6.03 5.94
N ALA A 217 9.05 -6.39 4.83
CA ALA A 217 7.63 -6.69 4.77
C ALA A 217 7.44 -8.15 4.39
N ILE A 218 6.77 -8.96 5.21
CA ILE A 218 6.54 -10.37 4.94
C ILE A 218 5.03 -10.62 4.93
N TYR A 219 4.41 -10.60 3.76
CA TYR A 219 2.96 -10.75 3.62
C TYR A 219 2.60 -12.12 3.01
N PRO A 220 1.41 -12.67 3.30
CA PRO A 220 1.06 -13.97 2.76
C PRO A 220 0.76 -13.87 1.28
N PHE A 221 0.90 -14.98 0.57
CA PHE A 221 0.39 -15.07 -0.78
C PHE A 221 -1.14 -14.88 -0.79
N ILE A 222 -1.60 -13.81 -1.45
CA ILE A 222 -3.02 -13.49 -1.64
C ILE A 222 -3.37 -13.79 -3.10
N GLU A 223 -4.29 -14.73 -3.29
CA GLU A 223 -4.77 -15.12 -4.62
C GLU A 223 -5.98 -14.26 -5.02
N PHE A 224 -5.82 -13.48 -6.09
CA PHE A 224 -6.92 -12.72 -6.71
C PHE A 224 -7.59 -13.55 -7.81
N THR A 225 -8.89 -13.35 -8.03
CA THR A 225 -9.65 -14.23 -8.95
C THR A 225 -9.19 -14.12 -10.40
N TYR A 226 -8.54 -13.01 -10.73
CA TYR A 226 -8.12 -12.63 -12.07
C TYR A 226 -6.62 -12.73 -12.34
N THR A 227 -5.82 -13.14 -11.34
CA THR A 227 -4.40 -13.44 -11.56
C THR A 227 -4.27 -14.79 -12.26
N LYS A 228 -3.28 -14.93 -13.14
CA LYS A 228 -3.16 -16.12 -14.00
C LYS A 228 -2.72 -17.36 -13.21
N ARG A 229 -1.91 -17.16 -12.18
CA ARG A 229 -1.31 -18.26 -11.42
C ARG A 229 -2.16 -18.60 -10.20
N LYS A 230 -2.53 -19.88 -10.11
CA LYS A 230 -3.25 -20.46 -8.97
C LYS A 230 -2.37 -21.52 -8.32
N PHE A 231 -2.27 -21.48 -7.00
CA PHE A 231 -1.50 -22.45 -6.23
C PHE A 231 -2.41 -23.29 -5.36
N GLU A 232 -1.93 -24.47 -4.95
CA GLU A 232 -2.55 -25.16 -3.83
C GLU A 232 -2.44 -24.26 -2.59
N ARG A 233 -3.59 -23.93 -2.01
CA ARG A 233 -3.65 -23.04 -0.86
C ARG A 233 -3.15 -23.76 0.38
N MET A 234 -2.15 -23.18 1.04
CA MET A 234 -1.79 -23.58 2.41
C MET A 234 -3.02 -23.49 3.31
N SER A 235 -3.26 -24.50 4.14
CA SER A 235 -4.39 -24.50 5.07
C SER A 235 -4.28 -23.35 6.08
N GLU A 236 -5.42 -22.80 6.49
CA GLU A 236 -5.45 -21.67 7.43
C GLU A 236 -4.74 -22.00 8.76
N ALA A 237 -4.83 -23.24 9.24
CA ALA A 237 -4.10 -23.70 10.42
C ALA A 237 -2.57 -23.64 10.23
N ARG A 238 -2.07 -24.03 9.06
CA ARG A 238 -0.63 -23.96 8.73
C ARG A 238 -0.17 -22.52 8.55
N LYS A 239 -0.95 -21.68 7.85
CA LYS A 239 -0.66 -20.24 7.70
C LYS A 239 -0.57 -19.54 9.05
N LYS A 240 -1.53 -19.82 9.95
CA LYS A 240 -1.53 -19.30 11.32
C LYS A 240 -0.25 -19.68 12.05
N LYS A 241 0.10 -20.97 12.02
CA LYS A 241 1.31 -21.47 12.68
C LYS A 241 2.56 -20.77 12.14
N LEU A 242 2.69 -20.68 10.81
CA LEU A 242 3.83 -20.04 10.15
C LEU A 242 3.94 -18.56 10.52
N LEU A 243 2.83 -17.81 10.56
CA LEU A 243 2.83 -16.41 11.00
C LEU A 243 3.23 -16.25 12.47
N THR A 244 2.80 -17.16 13.34
CA THR A 244 3.23 -17.18 14.74
C THR A 244 4.74 -17.38 14.83
N GLU A 245 5.28 -18.39 14.14
CA GLU A 245 6.73 -18.70 14.13
C GLU A 245 7.56 -17.52 13.59
N ILE A 246 7.12 -16.87 12.50
CA ILE A 246 7.75 -15.64 11.96
C ILE A 246 7.75 -14.51 13.00
N THR A 247 6.61 -14.26 13.64
CA THR A 247 6.48 -13.17 14.62
C THR A 247 7.38 -13.41 15.83
N GLU A 248 7.36 -14.62 16.39
CA GLU A 248 8.17 -15.01 17.54
C GLU A 248 9.66 -14.94 17.21
N TYR A 249 10.05 -15.35 16.00
CA TYR A 249 11.42 -15.23 15.54
C TYR A 249 11.89 -13.77 15.47
N CYS A 250 11.12 -12.90 14.82
CA CYS A 250 11.46 -11.49 14.72
C CYS A 250 11.57 -10.80 16.10
N ASP A 251 10.68 -11.15 17.03
CA ASP A 251 10.72 -10.65 18.42
C ASP A 251 11.99 -11.12 19.14
N GLN A 252 12.36 -12.41 19.01
CA GLN A 252 13.61 -12.95 19.57
C GLN A 252 14.87 -12.28 19.02
N GLN A 253 14.85 -11.84 17.75
CA GLN A 253 15.94 -11.09 17.14
C GLN A 253 15.96 -9.59 17.54
N GLY A 254 14.95 -9.13 18.29
CA GLY A 254 14.83 -7.73 18.69
C GLY A 254 14.31 -6.80 17.59
N TYR A 255 13.68 -7.35 16.55
CA TYR A 255 13.04 -6.54 15.51
C TYR A 255 11.69 -6.02 15.98
N VAL A 256 11.42 -4.75 15.69
CA VAL A 256 10.17 -4.07 16.05
C VAL A 256 9.11 -4.38 15.01
N ARG A 257 7.96 -4.88 15.45
CA ARG A 257 6.80 -5.09 14.58
C ARG A 257 6.00 -3.79 14.41
N ASP A 258 5.92 -3.30 13.19
CA ASP A 258 5.31 -2.01 12.85
C ASP A 258 3.87 -2.11 12.34
N SER A 259 3.54 -3.25 11.74
CA SER A 259 2.22 -3.58 11.24
C SER A 259 2.02 -5.09 11.31
N ILE A 260 0.94 -5.61 10.74
CA ILE A 260 0.75 -7.06 10.66
C ILE A 260 1.91 -7.73 9.91
N TRP A 261 2.51 -7.11 8.90
CA TRP A 261 3.53 -7.76 8.05
C TRP A 261 4.92 -7.17 8.13
N THR A 262 5.09 -6.02 8.76
CA THR A 262 6.35 -5.29 8.70
C THR A 262 7.14 -5.37 9.99
N PHE A 263 8.44 -5.60 9.84
CA PHE A 263 9.40 -5.71 10.92
C PHE A 263 10.61 -4.85 10.61
N SER A 264 11.18 -4.17 11.60
CA SER A 264 12.30 -3.25 11.40
C SER A 264 13.33 -3.36 12.52
N LYS A 265 14.56 -2.92 12.23
CA LYS A 265 15.53 -2.66 13.30
C LYS A 265 15.03 -1.48 14.16
N PRO A 266 15.30 -1.46 15.49
CA PRO A 266 14.89 -0.36 16.35
C PRO A 266 15.37 1.01 15.84
N GLY A 267 14.52 2.03 15.92
CA GLY A 267 14.86 3.42 15.59
C GLY A 267 14.85 3.77 14.09
N ILE A 268 14.50 2.85 13.21
CA ILE A 268 14.43 3.09 11.76
C ILE A 268 13.11 3.76 11.37
N LYS A 269 13.16 4.71 10.43
CA LYS A 269 11.95 5.29 9.83
C LYS A 269 11.26 4.25 8.94
N LYS A 270 9.97 4.06 9.17
CA LYS A 270 9.16 3.02 8.51
C LYS A 270 8.99 3.31 7.03
N TYR A 271 8.98 2.26 6.21
CA TYR A 271 8.46 2.32 4.85
C TYR A 271 7.00 1.85 4.86
N SER A 272 6.05 2.76 4.62
CA SER A 272 4.64 2.38 4.44
C SER A 272 3.88 3.39 3.59
N SER A 273 3.36 2.92 2.46
CA SER A 273 2.46 3.67 1.59
C SER A 273 0.97 3.52 1.96
N MET A 274 0.64 2.62 2.90
CA MET A 274 -0.75 2.17 3.13
C MET A 274 -1.45 2.86 4.30
N THR A 275 -0.72 3.18 5.36
CA THR A 275 -1.31 3.71 6.61
C THR A 275 -1.23 5.23 6.64
N ARG A 276 -2.21 5.87 6.00
CA ARG A 276 -2.34 7.33 5.94
C ARG A 276 -3.77 7.76 6.24
N GLU A 277 -3.91 8.83 7.01
CA GLU A 277 -5.21 9.42 7.28
C GLU A 277 -5.77 10.05 6.02
N ASN A 278 -4.96 10.83 5.31
CA ASN A 278 -5.31 11.42 4.03
C ASN A 278 -4.14 11.26 3.06
N PHE A 279 -4.42 11.04 1.78
CA PHE A 279 -3.40 11.07 0.74
C PHE A 279 -3.97 11.43 -0.63
N LEU A 280 -3.16 12.09 -1.46
CA LEU A 280 -3.40 12.27 -2.88
C LEU A 280 -2.64 11.21 -3.66
N GLY A 281 -3.33 10.55 -4.59
CA GLY A 281 -2.72 9.62 -5.53
C GLY A 281 -2.76 10.17 -6.94
N PHE A 282 -1.61 10.09 -7.62
CA PHE A 282 -1.43 10.49 -9.01
C PHE A 282 -1.06 9.29 -9.87
N GLY A 283 -1.49 9.32 -11.12
CA GLY A 283 -1.26 8.25 -12.09
C GLY A 283 -2.43 7.28 -12.24
N CYS A 284 -2.27 6.38 -13.20
CA CYS A 284 -3.20 5.31 -13.51
C CYS A 284 -3.42 4.43 -12.27
N SER A 285 -4.67 4.04 -12.00
CA SER A 285 -5.10 3.26 -10.82
C SER A 285 -4.82 3.85 -9.43
N ALA A 286 -4.15 5.00 -9.35
CA ALA A 286 -3.88 5.65 -8.09
C ALA A 286 -5.18 6.03 -7.38
N THR A 287 -5.15 5.99 -6.05
CA THR A 287 -6.30 6.32 -5.23
C THR A 287 -6.05 7.59 -4.44
N THR A 288 -7.10 8.35 -4.15
CA THR A 288 -7.03 9.54 -3.29
C THR A 288 -7.99 9.33 -2.13
N LEU A 289 -7.50 9.49 -0.91
CA LEU A 289 -8.28 9.43 0.32
C LEU A 289 -8.27 10.79 1.01
N LEU A 290 -9.45 11.38 1.20
CA LEU A 290 -9.65 12.61 1.93
C LEU A 290 -10.66 12.40 3.06
N THR A 291 -10.95 13.45 3.81
CA THR A 291 -11.84 13.40 4.99
C THR A 291 -13.22 12.81 4.66
N ASN A 292 -13.82 13.16 3.52
CA ASN A 292 -15.18 12.76 3.17
C ASN A 292 -15.27 11.95 1.86
N GLN A 293 -14.14 11.60 1.24
CA GLN A 293 -14.17 10.88 -0.02
C GLN A 293 -12.99 9.98 -0.27
N PHE A 294 -13.24 8.92 -1.03
CA PHE A 294 -12.24 8.03 -1.60
C PHE A 294 -12.44 7.97 -3.11
N LYS A 295 -11.36 8.20 -3.87
CA LYS A 295 -11.37 8.28 -5.32
C LYS A 295 -10.39 7.30 -5.92
N ILE A 296 -10.68 6.87 -7.14
CA ILE A 296 -9.86 5.92 -7.88
C ILE A 296 -9.71 6.44 -9.31
N ASN A 297 -8.47 6.59 -9.76
CA ASN A 297 -8.17 6.92 -11.14
C ASN A 297 -8.43 5.72 -12.06
N THR A 298 -8.70 6.00 -13.34
CA THR A 298 -8.88 4.94 -14.34
C THR A 298 -7.67 4.01 -14.42
N PHE A 299 -7.91 2.74 -14.79
CA PHE A 299 -6.86 1.73 -14.97
C PHE A 299 -6.37 1.65 -16.42
N SER A 300 -7.01 2.40 -17.32
CA SER A 300 -6.64 2.49 -18.73
C SER A 300 -5.64 3.62 -18.92
N ILE A 301 -4.39 3.28 -19.24
CA ILE A 301 -3.33 4.26 -19.51
C ILE A 301 -3.69 5.20 -20.68
N PRO A 302 -4.24 4.72 -21.82
CA PRO A 302 -4.69 5.61 -22.89
C PRO A 302 -5.77 6.60 -22.45
N ASP A 303 -6.78 6.13 -21.71
CA ASP A 303 -7.87 6.99 -21.23
C ASP A 303 -7.42 7.97 -20.14
N TYR A 304 -6.48 7.55 -19.30
CA TYR A 304 -5.79 8.40 -18.32
C TYR A 304 -5.12 9.58 -19.05
N MET A 305 -4.24 9.29 -20.02
CA MET A 305 -3.53 10.34 -20.77
C MET A 305 -4.50 11.27 -21.51
N LYS A 306 -5.54 10.70 -22.14
CA LYS A 306 -6.58 11.47 -22.83
C LYS A 306 -7.33 12.41 -21.88
N ARG A 307 -7.69 11.99 -20.67
CA ARG A 307 -8.36 12.88 -19.71
C ARG A 307 -7.46 14.04 -19.29
N ILE A 308 -6.21 13.75 -18.98
CA ILE A 308 -5.24 14.79 -18.58
C ILE A 308 -5.00 15.79 -19.71
N GLU A 309 -4.89 15.33 -20.95
CA GLU A 309 -4.77 16.22 -22.12
C GLU A 309 -5.94 17.21 -22.23
N ASN A 310 -7.14 16.76 -21.88
CA ASN A 310 -8.35 17.60 -21.82
C ASN A 310 -8.47 18.43 -20.52
N ARG A 311 -7.42 18.49 -19.68
CA ARG A 311 -7.41 19.16 -18.36
C ARG A 311 -8.51 18.64 -17.42
N LEU A 312 -8.87 17.36 -17.53
CA LEU A 312 -9.84 16.70 -16.67
C LEU A 312 -9.12 15.73 -15.73
N LEU A 313 -9.56 15.66 -14.47
CA LEU A 313 -9.04 14.66 -13.54
C LEU A 313 -9.38 13.24 -14.02
N PRO A 314 -8.44 12.29 -13.90
CA PRO A 314 -8.60 10.93 -14.40
C PRO A 314 -9.43 10.03 -13.47
N THR A 315 -10.14 10.62 -12.50
CA THR A 315 -11.01 9.92 -11.57
C THR A 315 -12.11 9.16 -12.30
N ALA A 316 -12.16 7.86 -12.08
CA ALA A 316 -13.14 6.96 -12.65
C ALA A 316 -14.28 6.62 -11.70
N LEU A 317 -13.97 6.44 -10.40
CA LEU A 317 -14.96 6.16 -9.38
C LEU A 317 -14.69 6.99 -8.12
N THR A 318 -15.77 7.51 -7.53
CA THR A 318 -15.74 8.22 -6.24
C THR A 318 -16.74 7.61 -5.27
N LEU A 319 -16.27 7.31 -4.06
CA LEU A 319 -17.08 7.02 -2.88
C LEU A 319 -17.10 8.27 -2.00
N LYS A 320 -18.28 8.86 -1.79
CA LYS A 320 -18.49 9.89 -0.76
C LYS A 320 -18.87 9.19 0.54
N PHE A 321 -18.04 9.32 1.57
CA PHE A 321 -18.24 8.63 2.84
C PHE A 321 -19.38 9.26 3.66
N THR A 322 -20.17 8.41 4.33
CA THR A 322 -20.80 8.84 5.58
C THR A 322 -19.75 8.89 6.69
N THR A 323 -19.99 9.67 7.76
CA THR A 323 -19.04 9.77 8.88
C THR A 323 -18.67 8.41 9.46
N HIS A 324 -19.65 7.50 9.65
CA HIS A 324 -19.39 6.16 10.16
C HIS A 324 -18.65 5.25 9.17
N GLN A 325 -18.89 5.39 7.86
CA GLN A 325 -18.10 4.67 6.85
C GLN A 325 -16.63 5.13 6.89
N ARG A 326 -16.39 6.44 7.03
CA ARG A 326 -15.04 6.99 7.15
C ARG A 326 -14.33 6.54 8.43
N MET A 327 -15.05 6.47 9.56
CA MET A 327 -14.54 5.93 10.83
C MET A 327 -14.17 4.47 10.71
N LEU A 328 -15.02 3.65 10.07
CA LEU A 328 -14.71 2.25 9.86
C LEU A 328 -13.48 2.08 8.96
N TYR A 329 -13.38 2.86 7.88
CA TYR A 329 -12.21 2.86 6.99
C TYR A 329 -10.94 3.26 7.74
N TYR A 330 -11.01 4.30 8.58
CA TYR A 330 -9.90 4.71 9.45
C TYR A 330 -9.47 3.56 10.37
N LEU A 331 -10.42 2.97 11.11
CA LEU A 331 -10.14 1.92 12.07
C LEU A 331 -9.56 0.67 11.41
N PHE A 332 -10.00 0.33 10.20
CA PHE A 332 -9.44 -0.77 9.41
C PHE A 332 -7.94 -0.57 9.18
N TRP A 333 -7.52 0.59 8.66
CA TRP A 333 -6.10 0.84 8.39
C TRP A 333 -5.27 1.13 9.64
N THR A 334 -5.82 1.80 10.65
CA THR A 334 -5.10 2.01 11.91
C THR A 334 -4.90 0.69 12.65
N ALA A 335 -5.90 -0.20 12.69
CA ALA A 335 -5.76 -1.52 13.30
C ALA A 335 -4.72 -2.41 12.60
N TYR A 336 -4.45 -2.15 11.31
CA TYR A 336 -3.36 -2.80 10.56
C TYR A 336 -1.97 -2.49 11.12
N THR A 337 -1.79 -1.35 11.83
CA THR A 337 -0.56 -1.04 12.56
C THR A 337 -0.43 -1.80 13.88
N THR A 338 -1.42 -2.64 14.21
CA THR A 338 -1.60 -3.35 15.50
C THR A 338 -1.82 -2.42 16.70
N ASN A 339 -1.96 -1.11 16.47
CA ASN A 339 -2.13 -0.10 17.50
C ASN A 339 -3.20 0.91 17.09
N VAL A 340 -4.27 1.04 17.87
CA VAL A 340 -5.30 2.05 17.66
C VAL A 340 -5.24 3.09 18.76
N ASP A 341 -4.85 4.32 18.38
CA ASP A 341 -4.80 5.47 19.27
C ASP A 341 -6.16 6.19 19.31
N ALA A 342 -6.83 6.14 20.46
CA ALA A 342 -8.16 6.71 20.64
C ALA A 342 -8.14 8.25 20.61
N PHE A 343 -7.02 8.88 21.00
CA PHE A 343 -6.88 10.33 20.94
C PHE A 343 -6.66 10.81 19.51
N ALA A 344 -5.86 10.10 18.71
CA ALA A 344 -5.74 10.38 17.27
C ALA A 344 -7.09 10.27 16.56
N PHE A 345 -7.88 9.22 16.87
CA PHE A 345 -9.24 9.09 16.37
C PHE A 345 -10.13 10.29 16.77
N TYR A 346 -10.05 10.74 18.04
CA TYR A 346 -10.79 11.90 18.51
C TYR A 346 -10.38 13.18 17.78
N ARG A 347 -9.09 13.41 17.57
CA ARG A 347 -8.59 14.56 16.80
C ARG A 347 -9.13 14.56 15.37
N PHE A 348 -9.14 13.41 14.70
CA PHE A 348 -9.59 13.31 13.31
C PHE A 348 -11.12 13.47 13.16
N PHE A 349 -11.92 12.89 14.05
CA PHE A 349 -13.39 12.84 13.92
C PHE A 349 -14.17 13.79 14.85
N GLY A 350 -13.50 14.44 15.81
CA GLY A 350 -14.15 15.21 16.88
C GLY A 350 -15.02 14.36 17.80
N ARG A 351 -14.87 13.02 17.78
CA ARG A 351 -15.72 12.06 18.48
C ARG A 351 -14.86 11.01 19.18
N ARG A 352 -15.18 10.72 20.45
CA ARG A 352 -14.45 9.71 21.23
C ARG A 352 -14.69 8.32 20.65
N LEU A 353 -13.62 7.56 20.47
CA LEU A 353 -13.66 6.20 19.92
C LEU A 353 -14.61 5.30 20.73
N GLU A 354 -14.55 5.35 22.05
CA GLU A 354 -15.38 4.56 22.96
C GLU A 354 -16.86 4.93 22.87
N ARG A 355 -17.20 6.16 22.48
CA ARG A 355 -18.60 6.55 22.28
C ARG A 355 -19.18 5.96 20.99
N CYS A 356 -18.34 5.79 19.97
CA CYS A 356 -18.75 5.24 18.68
C CYS A 356 -18.73 3.70 18.66
N TYR A 357 -17.72 3.09 19.30
CA TYR A 357 -17.38 1.68 19.18
C TYR A 357 -17.11 0.98 20.54
N GLY A 358 -17.61 1.53 21.65
CA GLY A 358 -17.29 1.03 22.99
C GLY A 358 -17.66 -0.45 23.22
N PHE A 359 -18.78 -0.91 22.66
CA PHE A 359 -19.20 -2.31 22.77
C PHE A 359 -18.25 -3.24 22.01
N GLU A 360 -17.86 -2.86 20.79
CA GLU A 360 -16.90 -3.61 19.96
C GLU A 360 -15.52 -3.65 20.63
N LEU A 361 -15.08 -2.52 21.21
CA LEU A 361 -13.84 -2.45 21.98
C LEU A 361 -13.88 -3.29 23.27
N LEU A 362 -15.05 -3.40 23.92
CA LEU A 362 -15.23 -4.28 25.07
C LEU A 362 -15.11 -5.75 24.65
N LEU A 363 -15.82 -6.15 23.59
CA LEU A 363 -15.78 -7.53 23.09
C LEU A 363 -14.37 -7.94 22.64
N THR A 364 -13.67 -7.09 21.90
CA THR A 364 -12.29 -7.37 21.46
C THR A 364 -11.34 -7.59 22.63
N ARG A 365 -11.52 -6.85 23.74
CA ARG A 365 -10.75 -7.05 24.97
C ARG A 365 -11.13 -8.34 25.70
N MET A 366 -12.43 -8.61 25.86
CA MET A 366 -12.90 -9.83 26.53
C MET A 366 -12.47 -11.11 25.79
N LEU A 367 -12.43 -11.08 24.46
CA LEU A 367 -11.96 -12.20 23.62
C LEU A 367 -10.44 -12.32 23.56
N GLY A 368 -9.70 -11.39 24.18
CA GLY A 368 -8.24 -11.36 24.22
C GLY A 368 -7.60 -10.95 22.88
N PHE A 369 -8.32 -10.23 22.02
CA PHE A 369 -7.79 -9.73 20.74
C PHE A 369 -7.03 -8.42 20.89
N ALA A 370 -7.35 -7.61 21.89
CA ALA A 370 -6.63 -6.38 22.18
C ALA A 370 -6.51 -6.14 23.69
N LYS A 371 -5.49 -5.40 24.09
CA LYS A 371 -5.31 -4.85 25.43
C LYS A 371 -5.43 -3.33 25.36
N LYS A 372 -5.96 -2.71 26.40
CA LYS A 372 -5.98 -1.26 26.54
C LYS A 372 -4.77 -0.83 27.36
N ASP A 373 -4.02 0.13 26.84
CA ASP A 373 -2.86 0.74 27.49
C ASP A 373 -2.97 2.26 27.34
N GLY A 374 -3.36 2.95 28.42
CA GLY A 374 -3.75 4.37 28.35
C GLY A 374 -4.85 4.63 27.30
N ASP A 375 -4.56 5.52 26.36
CA ASP A 375 -5.44 5.88 25.22
C ASP A 375 -5.26 4.95 24.00
N ARG A 376 -4.47 3.88 24.12
CA ARG A 376 -4.18 2.98 23.01
C ARG A 376 -4.82 1.61 23.20
N TYR A 377 -5.24 1.03 22.09
CA TYR A 377 -5.67 -0.36 22.00
C TYR A 377 -4.61 -1.12 21.21
N ILE A 378 -3.85 -1.95 21.93
CA ILE A 378 -2.74 -2.74 21.38
C ILE A 378 -3.25 -4.13 21.07
N MET A 379 -3.11 -4.55 19.82
CA MET A 379 -3.57 -5.85 19.35
C MET A 379 -2.68 -6.97 19.89
N THR A 380 -3.27 -8.07 20.35
CA THR A 380 -2.50 -9.27 20.72
C THR A 380 -2.13 -10.08 19.48
N PRO A 381 -1.18 -11.03 19.55
CA PRO A 381 -0.90 -11.94 18.43
C PRO A 381 -2.16 -12.68 17.94
N LYS A 382 -3.04 -13.07 18.89
CA LYS A 382 -4.34 -13.66 18.57
C LYS A 382 -5.21 -12.68 17.78
N GLY A 383 -5.30 -11.42 18.22
CA GLY A 383 -6.05 -10.37 17.52
C GLY A 383 -5.50 -10.10 16.12
N ALA A 384 -4.18 -10.01 15.97
CA ALA A 384 -3.52 -9.74 14.68
C ALA A 384 -3.86 -10.81 13.64
N TYR A 385 -3.84 -12.08 14.04
CA TYR A 385 -4.25 -13.17 13.16
C TYR A 385 -5.72 -13.04 12.72
N PHE A 386 -6.66 -12.85 13.65
CA PHE A 386 -8.09 -12.78 13.32
C PHE A 386 -8.45 -11.52 12.54
N PHE A 387 -7.82 -10.39 12.88
CA PHE A 387 -7.97 -9.16 12.10
C PHE A 387 -7.49 -9.39 10.67
N HIS A 388 -6.32 -9.99 10.47
CA HIS A 388 -5.86 -10.31 9.12
C HIS A 388 -6.78 -11.29 8.39
N TYR A 389 -7.24 -12.34 9.06
CA TYR A 389 -8.18 -13.28 8.46
C TYR A 389 -9.43 -12.57 7.94
N TYR A 390 -9.95 -11.60 8.69
CA TYR A 390 -11.05 -10.74 8.26
C TYR A 390 -10.65 -9.76 7.15
N GLU A 391 -9.46 -9.15 7.24
CA GLU A 391 -8.90 -8.25 6.23
C GLU A 391 -8.73 -8.94 4.88
N ASN A 392 -8.20 -10.17 4.83
CA ASN A 392 -8.17 -10.99 3.62
C ASN A 392 -9.56 -11.19 3.01
N TYR A 393 -10.56 -11.46 3.85
CA TYR A 393 -11.94 -11.61 3.38
C TYR A 393 -12.46 -10.30 2.77
N TYR A 394 -12.16 -9.16 3.40
CA TYR A 394 -12.50 -7.84 2.90
C TYR A 394 -11.77 -7.54 1.57
N THR A 395 -10.47 -7.76 1.49
CA THR A 395 -9.65 -7.59 0.28
C THR A 395 -10.22 -8.40 -0.88
N LEU A 396 -10.58 -9.68 -0.67
CA LEU A 396 -11.19 -10.52 -1.70
C LEU A 396 -12.63 -10.13 -2.04
N SER A 397 -13.41 -9.59 -1.10
CA SER A 397 -14.81 -9.23 -1.36
C SER A 397 -14.97 -7.85 -2.01
N TYR A 398 -14.03 -6.94 -1.76
CA TYR A 398 -14.12 -5.53 -2.17
C TYR A 398 -13.11 -5.20 -3.26
N ILE A 399 -11.81 -5.39 -2.98
CA ILE A 399 -10.73 -5.00 -3.90
C ILE A 399 -10.76 -5.87 -5.16
N ASP A 400 -10.98 -7.18 -5.03
CA ASP A 400 -11.05 -8.09 -6.18
C ASP A 400 -12.16 -7.69 -7.17
N GLN A 401 -13.37 -7.43 -6.67
CA GLN A 401 -14.51 -7.01 -7.50
C GLN A 401 -14.23 -5.66 -8.19
N MET A 402 -13.70 -4.71 -7.43
CA MET A 402 -13.40 -3.37 -7.92
C MET A 402 -12.29 -3.39 -8.98
N TRP A 403 -11.18 -4.07 -8.74
CA TRP A 403 -10.08 -4.18 -9.71
C TRP A 403 -10.51 -4.94 -10.95
N ASN A 404 -11.36 -5.97 -10.80
CA ASN A 404 -11.85 -6.70 -11.95
C ASN A 404 -12.70 -5.79 -12.87
N LEU A 405 -13.60 -4.99 -12.30
CA LEU A 405 -14.39 -4.00 -13.06
C LEU A 405 -13.50 -2.95 -13.71
N MET A 406 -12.60 -2.34 -12.94
CA MET A 406 -11.77 -1.21 -13.37
C MET A 406 -10.80 -1.58 -14.49
N ARG A 407 -10.29 -2.82 -14.50
CA ARG A 407 -9.42 -3.31 -15.59
C ARG A 407 -10.14 -3.47 -16.93
N VAL A 408 -11.45 -3.70 -16.91
CA VAL A 408 -12.25 -3.95 -18.12
C VAL A 408 -12.94 -2.68 -18.62
N LYS A 409 -13.37 -1.79 -17.71
CA LYS A 409 -14.05 -0.54 -18.05
C LYS A 409 -13.32 0.65 -17.44
N ALA A 410 -12.78 1.52 -18.29
CA ALA A 410 -12.00 2.69 -17.89
C ALA A 410 -12.78 3.68 -16.99
N PHE A 411 -14.07 3.89 -17.28
CA PHE A 411 -14.98 4.77 -16.53
C PHE A 411 -16.32 4.07 -16.27
N PRO A 412 -16.44 3.22 -15.25
CA PRO A 412 -17.72 2.60 -14.88
C PRO A 412 -18.71 3.63 -14.33
N ASP A 413 -20.00 3.45 -14.59
CA ASP A 413 -21.04 4.38 -14.14
C ASP A 413 -21.27 4.30 -12.62
N GLU A 414 -21.32 3.08 -12.08
CA GLU A 414 -21.35 2.83 -10.65
C GLU A 414 -20.75 1.47 -10.27
N LEU A 415 -20.38 1.34 -8.99
CA LEU A 415 -20.05 0.09 -8.33
C LEU A 415 -20.65 0.10 -6.91
N ILE A 416 -21.42 -0.93 -6.58
CA ILE A 416 -22.04 -1.08 -5.25
C ILE A 416 -21.41 -2.28 -4.55
N ILE A 417 -20.77 -2.04 -3.40
CA ILE A 417 -20.20 -3.11 -2.57
C ILE A 417 -21.03 -3.25 -1.29
N ARG A 418 -21.64 -4.43 -1.12
CA ARG A 418 -22.67 -4.71 -0.11
C ARG A 418 -22.17 -5.36 1.16
#